data_AF-A0A109BQL5-F1
#
_entry.id   AF-A0A109BQL5-F1
#
_cell.length_a   1.000
_cell.length_b   1.000
_cell.length_c   1.000
_cell.angle_alpha   90.00
_cell.angle_beta   90.00
_cell.angle_gamma   90.00
#
_symmetry.space_group_name_H-M   'P 1'
#
loop_
_entity.id
_entity.type
_entity.pdbx_description
1 polymer ?
#
loop_
_entity_poly.entity_id
_entity_poly.type
_entity_poly.pdbx_seq_one_letter_code
_entity_poly.pdbx_strand_id
1 'polypeptide(L)'
;MISMDEKTLTELLRKYPTTMHGDDGKTVITCVARLSFVHFKEPRRGDNPSSKPMYGCAAILPPAADVSLLRSICEKAWSDRKCVSRTEPKAKPLKKQADNTKWEGFGDEGFYFNCSTINPVDLFNLDMTRAPVDKFYSGCWGRLKIHSYDFDKGLNWGVSLGLQAVQFFADDEKLGGGGNAADGFEAHGNAVNGSRPAQMPATGADSVW
;
A
#
# COMPACT_ATOMS: atom_id res chain seq x y z
N MET A 1 17.02 -15.53 8.96
CA MET A 1 15.99 -14.77 8.23
C MET A 1 16.71 -13.55 7.68
N ILE A 2 16.89 -13.49 6.36
CA ILE A 2 17.81 -12.53 5.73
C ILE A 2 16.97 -11.31 5.36
N SER A 3 16.96 -10.28 6.21
CA SER A 3 16.63 -8.95 5.70
C SER A 3 17.69 -8.59 4.67
N MET A 4 17.30 -7.99 3.55
CA MET A 4 18.28 -7.55 2.53
C MET A 4 19.31 -6.62 3.20
N ASP A 5 20.57 -7.06 3.23
CA ASP A 5 21.65 -6.28 3.86
C ASP A 5 21.99 -5.04 3.02
N GLU A 6 22.60 -4.05 3.67
CA GLU A 6 22.87 -2.74 3.08
C GLU A 6 23.81 -2.80 1.87
N LYS A 7 24.75 -3.76 1.82
CA LYS A 7 25.67 -3.92 0.68
C LYS A 7 24.91 -4.48 -0.52
N THR A 8 24.14 -5.54 -0.31
CA THR A 8 23.27 -6.11 -1.35
C THR A 8 22.31 -5.06 -1.89
N LEU A 9 21.72 -4.25 -1.01
CA LEU A 9 20.81 -3.18 -1.41
C LEU A 9 21.50 -2.12 -2.26
N THR A 10 22.71 -1.71 -1.89
CA THR A 10 23.51 -0.75 -2.66
C THR A 10 23.88 -1.29 -4.05
N GLU A 11 24.25 -2.56 -4.15
CA GLU A 11 24.54 -3.20 -5.44
C GLU A 11 23.28 -3.29 -6.32
N LEU A 12 22.14 -3.62 -5.73
CA LEU A 12 20.86 -3.69 -6.42
C LEU A 12 20.40 -2.32 -6.93
N LEU A 13 20.60 -1.25 -6.15
CA LEU A 13 20.30 0.12 -6.59
C LEU A 13 21.15 0.55 -7.78
N ARG A 14 22.42 0.12 -7.82
CA ARG A 14 23.31 0.37 -8.98
C ARG A 14 22.89 -0.44 -10.21
N LYS A 15 22.49 -1.70 -10.01
CA LYS A 15 22.10 -2.60 -11.10
C LYS A 15 20.72 -2.25 -11.66
N TYR A 16 19.80 -1.83 -10.81
CA TYR A 16 18.42 -1.50 -11.14
C TYR A 16 18.05 -0.11 -10.63
N PRO A 17 18.61 0.96 -11.22
CA PRO A 17 18.25 2.32 -10.87
C PRO A 17 16.82 2.66 -11.30
N THR A 18 16.30 3.77 -10.81
CA THR A 18 15.06 4.35 -11.33
C THR A 18 15.32 4.85 -12.75
N THR A 19 14.51 4.41 -13.72
CA THR A 19 14.69 4.74 -15.14
C THR A 19 13.40 5.32 -15.73
N MET A 20 13.54 6.27 -16.65
CA MET A 20 12.42 6.73 -17.46
C MET A 20 11.85 5.57 -18.28
N HIS A 21 10.54 5.57 -18.45
CA HIS A 21 9.87 4.60 -19.30
C HIS A 21 9.05 5.34 -20.36
N GLY A 22 9.49 5.24 -21.61
CA GLY A 22 8.93 5.98 -22.73
C GLY A 22 9.34 7.46 -22.72
N ASP A 23 8.78 8.21 -23.67
CA ASP A 23 9.20 9.58 -23.98
C ASP A 23 8.28 10.65 -23.36
N ASP A 24 7.27 10.24 -22.57
CA ASP A 24 6.27 11.13 -21.99
C ASP A 24 6.84 12.05 -20.88
N GLY A 25 7.98 11.69 -20.28
CA GLY A 25 8.57 12.39 -19.14
C GLY A 25 7.76 12.29 -17.86
N LYS A 26 6.77 11.38 -17.78
CA LYS A 26 5.86 11.22 -16.65
C LYS A 26 5.85 9.80 -16.09
N THR A 27 6.29 8.83 -16.89
CA THR A 27 6.32 7.42 -16.49
C THR A 27 7.74 6.97 -16.16
N VAL A 28 7.90 6.28 -15.03
CA VAL A 28 9.18 5.69 -14.60
C VAL A 28 8.99 4.26 -14.14
N ILE A 29 10.07 3.48 -14.23
CA ILE A 29 10.23 2.23 -13.51
C ILE A 29 11.16 2.51 -12.34
N THR A 30 10.72 2.19 -11.13
CA THR A 30 11.49 2.47 -9.92
C THR A 30 12.70 1.56 -9.78
N CYS A 31 13.64 2.00 -8.94
CA CYS A 31 14.55 1.10 -8.27
C CYS A 31 13.81 0.12 -7.36
N VAL A 32 14.57 -0.81 -6.78
CA VAL A 32 14.03 -1.81 -5.84
C VAL A 32 13.53 -1.10 -4.58
N ALA A 33 12.27 -1.34 -4.23
CA ALA A 33 11.58 -0.70 -3.10
C ALA A 33 10.88 -1.75 -2.23
N ARG A 34 10.84 -1.52 -0.92
CA ARG A 34 10.09 -2.37 0.01
C ARG A 34 8.63 -1.94 0.02
N LEU A 35 7.73 -2.87 -0.24
CA LEU A 35 6.31 -2.58 -0.36
C LEU A 35 5.65 -2.61 1.03
N SER A 36 4.84 -1.61 1.34
CA SER A 36 4.04 -1.53 2.55
C SER A 36 2.59 -1.19 2.22
N PHE A 37 1.66 -1.54 3.11
CA PHE A 37 0.21 -1.38 2.91
C PHE A 37 -0.26 -1.91 1.55
N VAL A 38 0.14 -3.16 1.22
CA VAL A 38 -0.17 -3.77 -0.08
C VAL A 38 -1.64 -4.16 -0.16
N HIS A 39 -2.35 -3.62 -1.15
CA HIS A 39 -3.76 -3.89 -1.43
C HIS A 39 -3.95 -4.19 -2.91
N PHE A 40 -3.36 -5.28 -3.39
CA PHE A 40 -3.50 -5.73 -4.79
C PHE A 40 -4.62 -6.76 -4.98
N LYS A 41 -4.98 -7.49 -3.92
CA LYS A 41 -6.05 -8.49 -3.94
C LYS A 41 -7.43 -7.85 -4.01
N GLU A 42 -7.67 -6.87 -3.14
CA GLU A 42 -8.93 -6.16 -3.05
C GLU A 42 -8.66 -4.65 -2.91
N PRO A 43 -9.47 -3.81 -3.59
CA PRO A 43 -9.28 -2.37 -3.54
C PRO A 43 -9.71 -1.85 -2.17
N ARG A 44 -8.88 -0.99 -1.57
CA ARG A 44 -9.16 -0.40 -0.26
C ARG A 44 -9.69 1.03 -0.44
N ARG A 45 -10.70 1.40 0.36
CA ARG A 45 -11.11 2.80 0.46
C ARG A 45 -10.13 3.56 1.35
N GLY A 46 -9.64 4.70 0.87
CA GLY A 46 -8.87 5.62 1.72
C GLY A 46 -9.74 6.29 2.77
N ASP A 47 -9.13 7.11 3.63
CA ASP A 47 -9.79 7.70 4.81
C ASP A 47 -10.97 8.62 4.49
N ASN A 48 -11.02 9.19 3.28
CA ASN A 48 -12.15 9.98 2.84
C ASN A 48 -13.31 9.05 2.40
N PRO A 49 -14.49 9.11 3.06
CA PRO A 49 -15.64 8.26 2.74
C PRO A 49 -16.11 8.36 1.30
N SER A 50 -15.87 9.50 0.64
CA SER A 50 -16.26 9.76 -0.76
C SER A 50 -15.23 9.26 -1.79
N SER A 51 -14.10 8.71 -1.34
CA SER A 51 -13.09 8.16 -2.24
C SER A 51 -13.52 6.82 -2.83
N LYS A 52 -13.26 6.63 -4.12
CA LYS A 52 -13.41 5.33 -4.76
C LYS A 52 -12.38 4.35 -4.16
N PRO A 53 -12.74 3.08 -3.92
CA PRO A 53 -11.78 2.04 -3.57
C PRO A 53 -10.69 1.94 -4.65
N MET A 54 -9.43 1.81 -4.23
CA MET A 54 -8.28 1.73 -5.13
C MET A 54 -7.35 0.60 -4.70
N TYR A 55 -6.70 0.00 -5.69
CA TYR A 55 -5.55 -0.88 -5.48
C TYR A 55 -4.30 -0.01 -5.32
N GLY A 56 -3.35 -0.46 -4.52
CA GLY A 56 -2.12 0.31 -4.33
C GLY A 56 -1.24 -0.21 -3.22
N CYS A 57 -0.16 0.52 -3.00
CA CYS A 57 0.78 0.32 -1.91
C CYS A 57 1.56 1.59 -1.62
N ALA A 58 2.21 1.63 -0.47
CA ALA A 58 3.32 2.53 -0.18
C ALA A 58 4.63 1.85 -0.62
N ALA A 59 5.43 2.53 -1.43
CA ALA A 59 6.76 2.08 -1.79
C ALA A 59 7.80 2.79 -0.93
N ILE A 60 8.45 2.04 -0.05
CA ILE A 60 9.52 2.51 0.84
C ILE A 60 10.83 2.36 0.07
N LEU A 61 11.50 3.49 -0.20
CA LEU A 61 12.75 3.50 -0.95
C LEU A 61 13.92 3.34 0.01
N PRO A 62 14.95 2.57 -0.35
CA PRO A 62 16.20 2.56 0.41
C PRO A 62 16.76 3.98 0.63
N PRO A 63 17.39 4.29 1.78
CA PRO A 63 17.98 5.61 2.04
C PRO A 63 18.98 6.05 0.95
N ALA A 64 19.73 5.10 0.40
CA ALA A 64 20.69 5.32 -0.68
C ALA A 64 20.06 5.47 -2.08
N ALA A 65 18.74 5.36 -2.22
CA ALA A 65 18.07 5.42 -3.52
C ALA A 65 18.07 6.84 -4.09
N ASP A 66 18.43 6.98 -5.36
CA ASP A 66 18.29 8.24 -6.08
C ASP A 66 16.82 8.52 -6.41
N VAL A 67 16.30 9.62 -5.84
CA VAL A 67 14.92 10.09 -6.01
C VAL A 67 14.81 11.25 -7.00
N SER A 68 15.92 11.68 -7.62
CA SER A 68 15.96 12.85 -8.50
C SER A 68 15.00 12.70 -9.68
N LEU A 69 14.95 11.52 -10.29
CA LEU A 69 14.04 11.26 -11.40
C LEU A 69 12.57 11.26 -10.96
N LEU A 70 12.27 10.72 -9.77
CA LEU A 70 10.93 10.75 -9.19
C LEU A 70 10.46 12.18 -8.92
N ARG A 71 11.36 13.06 -8.44
CA ARG A 71 11.05 14.48 -8.26
C ARG A 71 10.81 15.15 -9.60
N SER A 72 11.67 14.90 -10.58
CA SER A 72 11.56 15.49 -11.93
C SER A 72 10.22 15.17 -12.60
N ILE A 73 9.76 13.92 -12.57
CA ILE A 73 8.46 13.57 -13.15
C ILE A 73 7.29 14.23 -12.40
N CYS A 74 7.41 14.47 -11.10
CA CYS A 74 6.37 15.13 -10.31
C CYS A 74 6.32 16.63 -10.60
N GLU A 75 7.49 17.27 -10.73
CA GLU A 75 7.62 18.67 -11.12
C GLU A 75 7.11 18.89 -12.54
N LYS A 76 7.38 17.98 -13.47
CA LYS A 76 6.84 18.01 -14.82
C LYS A 76 5.31 17.88 -14.82
N ALA A 77 4.75 16.92 -14.09
CA ALA A 77 3.31 16.76 -13.96
C ALA A 77 2.64 18.01 -13.38
N TRP A 78 3.27 18.67 -12.40
CA TRP A 78 2.79 19.95 -11.88
C TRP A 78 2.90 21.07 -12.91
N SER A 79 4.01 21.15 -13.65
CA SER A 79 4.23 22.21 -14.65
C SER A 79 3.24 22.11 -15.82
N ASP A 80 2.95 20.90 -16.25
CA ASP A 80 2.00 20.59 -17.34
C ASP A 80 0.53 20.57 -16.89
N ARG A 81 0.24 20.95 -15.63
CA ARG A 81 -1.11 20.85 -15.06
C ARG A 81 -2.12 21.68 -15.84
N LYS A 82 -3.36 21.20 -15.90
CA LYS A 82 -4.44 21.93 -16.58
C LYS A 82 -4.97 23.09 -15.75
N CYS A 83 -4.94 22.97 -14.42
CA CYS A 83 -5.45 24.00 -13.51
C CYS A 83 -4.36 25.02 -13.16
N VAL A 84 -4.40 26.19 -13.80
CA VAL A 84 -3.41 27.27 -13.60
C VAL A 84 -3.72 28.19 -12.43
N SER A 85 -4.91 28.11 -11.82
CA SER A 85 -5.30 28.95 -10.68
C SER A 85 -4.56 28.60 -9.38
N ARG A 86 -3.93 27.43 -9.30
CA ARG A 86 -3.11 26.99 -8.17
C ARG A 86 -1.64 27.27 -8.46
N THR A 87 -0.98 28.00 -7.55
CA THR A 87 0.44 28.37 -7.67
C THR A 87 1.37 27.22 -7.29
N GLU A 88 1.04 26.45 -6.26
CA GLU A 88 1.85 25.35 -5.74
C GLU A 88 1.03 24.08 -5.42
N PRO A 89 1.66 22.88 -5.51
CA PRO A 89 0.98 21.63 -5.19
C PRO A 89 0.86 21.49 -3.66
N LYS A 90 -0.38 21.37 -3.17
CA LYS A 90 -0.63 21.08 -1.76
C LYS A 90 -0.22 19.65 -1.40
N ALA A 91 -0.54 18.68 -2.26
CA ALA A 91 -0.09 17.30 -2.12
C ALA A 91 1.18 17.04 -2.93
N LYS A 92 2.25 16.67 -2.22
CA LYS A 92 3.52 16.20 -2.81
C LYS A 92 3.61 14.67 -2.59
N PRO A 93 3.86 13.88 -3.65
CA PRO A 93 3.77 12.42 -3.54
C PRO A 93 4.98 11.79 -2.82
N LEU A 94 6.16 12.41 -2.96
CA LEU A 94 7.39 11.96 -2.31
C LEU A 94 7.47 12.54 -0.89
N LYS A 95 7.52 11.66 0.11
CA LYS A 95 7.49 12.00 1.55
C LYS A 95 8.70 11.39 2.25
N LYS A 96 9.11 11.97 3.38
CA LYS A 96 10.23 11.44 4.18
C LYS A 96 9.75 10.25 5.02
N GLN A 97 10.58 9.23 5.19
CA GLN A 97 10.23 8.09 6.04
C GLN A 97 10.15 8.47 7.51
N ALA A 98 11.00 9.41 7.96
CA ALA A 98 11.04 9.95 9.31
C ALA A 98 9.66 10.40 9.85
N ASP A 99 8.76 10.86 8.96
CA ASP A 99 7.42 11.33 9.32
C ASP A 99 6.47 10.17 9.72
N ASN A 100 6.88 8.92 9.53
CA ASN A 100 6.05 7.72 9.65
C ASN A 100 6.75 6.52 10.30
N THR A 101 7.80 6.76 11.09
CA THR A 101 8.54 5.72 11.84
C THR A 101 7.68 4.91 12.82
N LYS A 102 6.47 5.38 13.12
CA LYS A 102 5.45 4.61 13.87
C LYS A 102 4.97 3.34 13.16
N TRP A 103 5.19 3.23 11.84
CA TRP A 103 4.81 2.07 11.05
C TRP A 103 6.04 1.20 10.76
N GLU A 104 5.85 -0.12 10.78
CA GLU A 104 6.94 -1.04 10.52
C GLU A 104 7.53 -0.87 9.11
N GLY A 105 8.86 -0.96 9.02
CA GLY A 105 9.62 -0.84 7.78
C GLY A 105 9.99 0.61 7.39
N PHE A 106 9.42 1.64 8.04
CA PHE A 106 9.81 3.03 7.83
C PHE A 106 10.98 3.43 8.73
N GLY A 107 12.07 3.91 8.13
CA GLY A 107 13.25 4.37 8.88
C GLY A 107 13.30 5.87 9.12
N ASP A 108 14.34 6.31 9.82
CA ASP A 108 14.63 7.74 10.08
C ASP A 108 15.14 8.48 8.83
N GLU A 109 15.60 7.73 7.83
CA GLU A 109 16.18 8.26 6.60
C GLU A 109 15.46 7.76 5.35
N GLY A 110 15.69 8.45 4.24
CA GLY A 110 15.12 8.10 2.94
C GLY A 110 13.71 8.62 2.71
N PHE A 111 13.13 8.14 1.60
CA PHE A 111 11.83 8.60 1.11
C PHE A 111 10.89 7.43 0.89
N TYR A 112 9.61 7.73 0.84
CA TYR A 112 8.59 6.81 0.37
C TYR A 112 7.56 7.58 -0.45
N PHE A 113 6.75 6.87 -1.21
CA PHE A 113 5.59 7.44 -1.87
C PHE A 113 4.43 6.45 -1.88
N ASN A 114 3.22 6.98 -1.98
CA ASN A 114 2.02 6.18 -2.17
C ASN A 114 1.68 6.15 -3.66
N CYS A 115 1.34 4.97 -4.17
CA CYS A 115 0.86 4.81 -5.53
C CYS A 115 -0.42 4.00 -5.56
N SER A 116 -1.33 4.36 -6.45
CA SER A 116 -2.66 3.74 -6.50
C SER A 116 -3.25 3.72 -7.90
N THR A 117 -4.23 2.87 -8.11
CA THR A 117 -5.00 2.76 -9.35
C THR A 117 -6.42 2.25 -9.05
N ILE A 118 -7.36 2.64 -9.89
CA ILE A 118 -8.75 2.14 -9.82
C ILE A 118 -8.89 0.74 -10.43
N ASN A 119 -7.96 0.37 -11.32
CA ASN A 119 -8.01 -0.89 -12.05
C ASN A 119 -7.13 -1.93 -11.36
N PRO A 120 -7.42 -3.23 -11.51
CA PRO A 120 -6.54 -4.29 -11.04
C PRO A 120 -5.11 -4.09 -11.57
N VAL A 121 -4.13 -4.31 -10.70
CA VAL A 121 -2.71 -4.07 -11.01
C VAL A 121 -2.14 -5.25 -11.81
N ASP A 122 -1.31 -4.95 -12.80
CA ASP A 122 -0.52 -5.98 -13.47
C ASP A 122 0.68 -6.39 -12.64
N LEU A 123 0.71 -7.69 -12.30
CA LEU A 123 1.68 -8.27 -11.36
C LEU A 123 2.57 -9.27 -12.08
N PHE A 124 3.88 -9.09 -11.95
CA PHE A 124 4.87 -9.89 -12.65
C PHE A 124 5.88 -10.52 -11.69
N ASN A 125 6.39 -11.71 -12.05
CA ASN A 125 7.55 -12.32 -11.43
C ASN A 125 8.84 -11.68 -11.95
N LEU A 126 9.98 -12.07 -11.37
CA LEU A 126 11.30 -11.58 -11.80
C LEU A 126 11.60 -11.89 -13.28
N ASP A 127 11.09 -13.01 -13.79
CA ASP A 127 11.19 -13.45 -15.19
C ASP A 127 10.14 -12.82 -16.13
N MET A 128 9.37 -11.85 -15.65
CA MET A 128 8.28 -11.18 -16.36
C MET A 128 7.07 -12.07 -16.72
N THR A 129 6.95 -13.25 -16.13
CA THR A 129 5.69 -14.04 -16.17
C THR A 129 4.64 -13.43 -15.22
N ARG A 130 3.35 -13.72 -15.45
CA ARG A 130 2.28 -13.25 -14.55
C ARG A 130 2.48 -13.87 -13.15
N ALA A 131 2.49 -13.04 -12.13
CA ALA A 131 2.58 -13.47 -10.74
C ALA A 131 1.19 -13.58 -10.09
N PRO A 132 0.96 -14.57 -9.22
CA PRO A 132 -0.24 -14.61 -8.40
C PRO A 132 -0.24 -13.47 -7.39
N VAL A 133 -1.41 -12.93 -7.08
CA VAL A 133 -1.55 -11.76 -6.20
C VAL A 133 -1.06 -12.01 -4.77
N ASP A 134 -1.24 -13.23 -4.26
CA ASP A 134 -0.85 -13.60 -2.90
C ASP A 134 0.68 -13.61 -2.68
N LYS A 135 1.48 -13.53 -3.77
CA LYS A 135 2.93 -13.37 -3.69
C LYS A 135 3.33 -11.97 -3.23
N PHE A 136 2.45 -10.98 -3.38
CA PHE A 136 2.69 -9.62 -2.96
C PHE A 136 2.07 -9.37 -1.59
N TYR A 137 2.92 -9.05 -0.62
CA TYR A 137 2.52 -8.80 0.75
C TYR A 137 3.30 -7.59 1.29
N SER A 138 2.75 -6.93 2.32
CA SER A 138 3.48 -5.85 3.00
C SER A 138 4.77 -6.41 3.58
N GLY A 139 5.91 -5.94 3.09
CA GLY A 139 7.24 -6.39 3.46
C GLY A 139 8.07 -6.93 2.30
N CYS A 140 7.45 -7.42 1.21
CA CYS A 140 8.20 -7.90 0.06
C CYS A 140 8.86 -6.76 -0.72
N TRP A 141 9.89 -7.11 -1.49
CA TRP A 141 10.58 -6.17 -2.38
C TRP A 141 10.03 -6.25 -3.79
N GLY A 142 9.88 -5.09 -4.42
CA GLY A 142 9.41 -5.00 -5.80
C GLY A 142 9.91 -3.77 -6.52
N ARG A 143 9.72 -3.78 -7.84
CA ARG A 143 9.89 -2.62 -8.70
C ARG A 143 8.53 -2.20 -9.25
N LEU A 144 8.26 -0.91 -9.26
CA LEU A 144 6.97 -0.38 -9.64
C LEU A 144 7.10 0.40 -10.94
N LYS A 145 6.18 0.15 -11.87
CA LYS A 145 5.95 1.03 -13.02
C LYS A 145 4.87 2.03 -12.62
N ILE A 146 5.25 3.31 -12.55
CA ILE A 146 4.39 4.37 -12.07
C ILE A 146 4.38 5.54 -13.04
N HIS A 147 3.29 6.30 -13.04
CA HIS A 147 3.17 7.54 -13.82
C HIS A 147 2.73 8.70 -12.93
N SER A 148 3.30 9.88 -13.13
CA SER A 148 2.89 11.10 -12.43
C SER A 148 1.69 11.76 -13.10
N TYR A 149 0.75 12.26 -12.29
CA TYR A 149 -0.39 13.04 -12.76
C TYR A 149 -0.78 14.14 -11.77
N ASP A 150 -1.30 15.26 -12.29
CA ASP A 150 -1.89 16.32 -11.49
C ASP A 150 -3.34 15.99 -11.12
N PHE A 151 -3.78 16.47 -9.96
CA PHE A 151 -5.17 16.38 -9.56
C PHE A 151 -5.64 17.67 -8.89
N ASP A 152 -6.90 18.02 -9.14
CA ASP A 152 -7.63 19.07 -8.43
C ASP A 152 -9.02 18.55 -8.07
N LYS A 153 -9.23 18.28 -6.78
CA LYS A 153 -10.47 17.79 -6.19
C LYS A 153 -10.92 18.75 -5.09
N GLY A 154 -11.12 20.02 -5.46
CA GLY A 154 -11.63 21.06 -4.58
C GLY A 154 -10.61 21.50 -3.53
N LEU A 155 -10.76 21.04 -2.28
CA LEU A 155 -9.83 21.36 -1.19
C LEU A 155 -8.53 20.54 -1.19
N ASN A 156 -8.45 19.53 -2.05
CA ASN A 156 -7.28 18.69 -2.23
C ASN A 156 -6.78 18.80 -3.67
N TRP A 157 -5.56 19.30 -3.85
CA TRP A 157 -4.92 19.41 -5.16
C TRP A 157 -3.42 19.10 -5.03
N GLY A 158 -2.78 18.74 -6.14
CA GLY A 158 -1.35 18.50 -6.18
C GLY A 158 -0.97 17.46 -7.23
N VAL A 159 0.08 16.69 -6.93
CA VAL A 159 0.59 15.62 -7.79
C VAL A 159 0.47 14.30 -7.07
N SER A 160 0.10 13.25 -7.81
CA SER A 160 0.07 11.88 -7.30
C SER A 160 0.78 10.93 -8.28
N LEU A 161 1.01 9.70 -7.82
CA LEU A 161 1.66 8.65 -8.58
C LEU A 161 0.67 7.53 -8.82
N GLY A 162 0.34 7.30 -10.09
CA GLY A 162 -0.55 6.24 -10.51
C GLY A 162 0.23 4.95 -10.72
N LEU A 163 -0.27 3.85 -10.16
CA LEU A 163 0.34 2.54 -10.29
C LEU A 163 -0.10 1.88 -11.60
N GLN A 164 0.86 1.42 -12.42
CA GLN A 164 0.58 0.68 -13.66
C GLN A 164 0.85 -0.81 -13.51
N ALA A 165 2.03 -1.17 -13.01
CA ALA A 165 2.44 -2.56 -12.84
C ALA A 165 3.45 -2.71 -11.69
N VAL A 166 3.56 -3.92 -11.15
CA VAL A 166 4.54 -4.27 -10.11
C VAL A 166 5.26 -5.55 -10.50
N GLN A 167 6.58 -5.52 -10.44
CA GLN A 167 7.45 -6.69 -10.58
C GLN A 167 7.91 -7.12 -9.18
N PHE A 168 7.65 -8.37 -8.83
CA PHE A 168 8.18 -8.99 -7.63
C PHE A 168 9.69 -9.15 -7.74
N PHE A 169 10.43 -8.78 -6.69
CA PHE A 169 11.89 -8.84 -6.67
C PHE A 169 12.42 -9.88 -5.68
N ALA A 170 12.04 -9.78 -4.40
CA ALA A 170 12.50 -10.69 -3.35
C ALA A 170 11.52 -10.76 -2.18
N ASP A 171 11.53 -11.89 -1.48
CA ASP A 171 10.86 -12.08 -0.19
C ASP A 171 11.66 -11.42 0.94
N ASP A 172 10.97 -10.90 1.95
CA ASP A 172 11.54 -10.39 3.19
C ASP A 172 10.52 -10.56 4.34
N GLU A 173 10.87 -10.11 5.53
CA GLU A 173 10.01 -10.09 6.71
C GLU A 173 8.71 -9.32 6.40
N LYS A 174 7.58 -9.96 6.75
CA LYS A 174 6.24 -9.40 6.63
C LYS A 174 6.11 -8.22 7.58
N LEU A 175 5.68 -7.08 7.05
CA LEU A 175 5.37 -5.89 7.83
C LEU A 175 3.93 -5.94 8.31
N GLY A 176 3.73 -5.73 9.60
CA GLY A 176 2.44 -5.48 10.22
C GLY A 176 1.86 -4.17 9.68
N GLY A 177 0.76 -4.28 8.94
CA GLY A 177 0.23 -3.18 8.12
C GLY A 177 -1.29 -3.12 8.14
N GLY A 178 -1.84 -2.83 9.30
CA GLY A 178 -3.28 -2.74 9.56
C GLY A 178 -3.53 -3.33 10.93
N GLY A 179 -4.14 -2.55 11.84
CA GLY A 179 -4.55 -3.03 13.16
C GLY A 179 -5.13 -4.44 13.02
N ASN A 180 -4.56 -5.36 13.78
CA ASN A 180 -4.93 -6.76 13.75
C ASN A 180 -6.44 -6.81 13.95
N ALA A 181 -7.21 -7.34 13.01
CA ALA A 181 -8.67 -7.48 13.21
C ALA A 181 -8.98 -8.39 14.41
N ALA A 182 -7.98 -9.12 14.91
CA ALA A 182 -8.04 -9.97 16.10
C ALA A 182 -7.53 -9.29 17.39
N ASP A 183 -6.92 -8.10 17.32
CA ASP A 183 -6.44 -7.41 18.54
C ASP A 183 -7.67 -6.96 19.35
N GLY A 184 -7.91 -7.65 20.47
CA GLY A 184 -9.05 -7.42 21.36
C GLY A 184 -10.12 -8.52 21.36
N PHE A 185 -9.96 -9.58 20.56
CA PHE A 185 -10.85 -10.75 20.63
C PHE A 185 -10.24 -11.85 21.52
N GLU A 186 -10.84 -12.09 22.69
CA GLU A 186 -10.59 -13.31 23.45
C GLU A 186 -11.39 -14.48 22.84
N ALA A 187 -10.77 -15.65 22.71
CA ALA A 187 -11.45 -16.85 22.24
C ALA A 187 -12.44 -17.34 23.31
N HIS A 188 -13.73 -17.05 23.12
CA HIS A 188 -14.77 -17.68 23.94
C HIS A 188 -15.08 -19.08 23.37
N GLY A 189 -14.68 -20.12 24.12
CA GLY A 189 -15.02 -21.51 23.82
C GLY A 189 -16.53 -21.73 23.90
N ASN A 190 -17.10 -22.27 22.82
CA ASN A 190 -18.47 -22.75 22.65
C ASN A 190 -19.49 -22.28 23.71
N ALA A 191 -20.12 -21.13 23.43
CA ALA A 191 -21.39 -20.82 24.06
C ALA A 191 -22.43 -21.86 23.59
N VAL A 192 -22.98 -22.57 24.57
CA VAL A 192 -24.20 -23.39 24.52
C VAL A 192 -24.04 -24.80 23.93
N ASN A 193 -23.54 -25.72 24.76
CA ASN A 193 -24.16 -27.04 24.87
C ASN A 193 -24.57 -27.25 26.34
N GLY A 194 -25.56 -26.47 26.76
CA GLY A 194 -26.15 -26.52 28.09
C GLY A 194 -27.16 -27.65 28.19
N SER A 195 -26.74 -28.69 28.90
CA SER A 195 -27.51 -29.84 29.37
C SER A 195 -28.93 -29.49 29.85
N ARG A 196 -29.89 -30.30 29.43
CA ARG A 196 -31.27 -30.37 29.91
C ARG A 196 -31.33 -30.55 31.44
N PRO A 197 -32.29 -29.91 32.16
CA PRO A 197 -32.83 -30.53 33.36
C PRO A 197 -34.37 -30.64 33.40
N ALA A 198 -34.79 -31.80 33.89
CA ALA A 198 -35.96 -32.12 34.72
C ALA A 198 -37.40 -31.68 34.30
N GLN A 199 -38.15 -32.68 33.81
CA GLN A 199 -39.44 -33.15 34.31
C GLN A 199 -40.33 -32.15 35.08
N MET A 200 -41.48 -31.80 34.49
CA MET A 200 -42.54 -31.03 35.14
C MET A 200 -43.41 -31.92 36.03
N PRO A 201 -43.78 -31.51 37.26
CA PRO A 201 -44.86 -32.13 37.99
C PRO A 201 -46.21 -31.58 37.51
N ALA A 202 -47.17 -32.49 37.34
CA ALA A 202 -48.56 -32.18 37.05
C ALA A 202 -49.17 -31.40 38.22
N THR A 203 -49.85 -30.29 37.92
CA THR A 203 -50.80 -29.67 38.83
C THR A 203 -52.11 -29.46 38.09
N GLY A 204 -53.13 -30.19 38.52
CA GLY A 204 -54.51 -29.82 38.31
C GLY A 204 -54.95 -28.92 39.46
N ALA A 205 -55.75 -27.90 39.16
CA ALA A 205 -56.83 -27.36 39.97
C ALA A 205 -57.38 -26.09 39.28
N ASP A 206 -58.58 -26.23 38.75
CA ASP A 206 -59.74 -25.33 38.82
C ASP A 206 -59.60 -23.81 39.04
N SER A 207 -60.43 -23.12 38.27
CA SER A 207 -61.36 -22.03 38.65
C SER A 207 -61.09 -20.58 38.17
N VAL A 208 -61.99 -20.18 37.26
CA VAL A 208 -62.82 -18.95 37.24
C VAL A 208 -62.17 -17.64 37.73
N TRP A 209 -61.78 -16.75 36.83
CA TRP A 209 -62.52 -15.64 36.19
C TRP A 209 -61.63 -15.02 35.11
#